data_AF-A0A528J8V5-F1
#
_entry.id   AF-A0A528J8V5-F1
#
_cell.length_a   1.000
_cell.length_b   1.000
_cell.length_c   1.000
_cell.angle_alpha   90.00
_cell.angle_beta   90.00
_cell.angle_gamma   90.00
#
_symmetry.space_group_name_H-M   'P 1'
#
loop_
_entity.id
_entity.type
_entity.pdbx_description
1 polymer ?
#
loop_
_entity_poly.entity_id
_entity_poly.type
_entity_poly.pdbx_seq_one_letter_code
_entity_poly.pdbx_strand_id
1 'polypeptide(L)'
;VELIGGSDPMKFLEHAVKNRVSIVVSGGTSTGKTTFLNALLKLIPSSERIITIEDTRELKPVTPNTVALLSSKGDQGLAKVDAQSLLEASLRMRPDRLLLGELRGAEAFSFLQAINTGHPGSLTTVHANSARAAYERLALMVMQGGVKLFRDEIMDYLKEVIPIVVQLSRRDAGRRVVSEIKFTKAERLG
;
A
#
# COMPACT_ATOMS: atom_id res chain seq x y z
N VAL A 1 1.35 6.12 19.74
CA VAL A 1 -0.11 5.98 19.85
C VAL A 1 -0.39 4.50 19.83
N GLU A 2 -0.48 3.93 21.03
CA GLU A 2 -0.94 2.57 21.27
C GLU A 2 -2.29 2.36 20.57
N LEU A 3 -2.51 1.15 20.07
CA LEU A 3 -3.85 0.67 19.73
C LEU A 3 -4.80 1.10 20.85
N ILE A 4 -5.79 1.93 20.52
CA ILE A 4 -6.84 2.36 21.44
C ILE A 4 -7.28 1.13 22.24
N GLY A 5 -7.11 1.20 23.57
CA GLY A 5 -7.21 0.07 24.47
C GLY A 5 -8.46 -0.78 24.22
N GLY A 6 -8.25 -2.05 23.86
CA GLY A 6 -9.30 -3.07 23.82
C GLY A 6 -9.85 -3.46 22.44
N SER A 7 -9.47 -2.80 21.34
CA SER A 7 -9.92 -3.23 20.00
C SER A 7 -9.08 -4.37 19.45
N ASP A 8 -9.72 -5.47 19.03
CA ASP A 8 -9.10 -6.58 18.31
C ASP A 8 -8.44 -6.08 17.00
N PRO A 9 -7.09 -6.16 16.87
CA PRO A 9 -6.37 -5.68 15.69
C PRO A 9 -6.86 -6.29 14.38
N MET A 10 -7.33 -7.55 14.41
CA MET A 10 -7.87 -8.21 13.23
C MET A 10 -9.19 -7.59 12.80
N LYS A 11 -10.10 -7.33 13.76
CA LYS A 11 -11.36 -6.64 13.47
C LYS A 11 -11.13 -5.22 12.97
N PHE A 12 -10.13 -4.52 13.52
CA PHE A 12 -9.74 -3.20 13.03
C PHE A 12 -9.31 -3.24 11.56
N LEU A 13 -8.40 -4.15 11.21
CA LEU A 13 -7.91 -4.29 9.84
C LEU A 13 -9.01 -4.77 8.88
N GLU A 14 -9.86 -5.70 9.32
CA GLU A 14 -11.01 -6.14 8.55
C GLU A 14 -11.98 -4.99 8.26
N HIS A 15 -12.31 -4.20 9.28
CA HIS A 15 -13.16 -3.02 9.13
C HIS A 15 -12.52 -2.00 8.19
N ALA A 16 -11.22 -1.73 8.33
CA ALA A 16 -10.49 -0.81 7.45
C ALA A 16 -10.53 -1.28 5.98
N VAL A 17 -10.27 -2.56 5.72
CA VAL A 17 -10.31 -3.11 4.35
C VAL A 17 -11.72 -3.00 3.78
N LYS A 18 -12.76 -3.43 4.52
CA LYS A 18 -14.15 -3.40 4.06
C LYS A 18 -14.65 -1.97 3.78
N ASN A 19 -14.19 -0.98 4.54
CA ASN A 19 -14.54 0.43 4.36
C ASN A 19 -13.59 1.20 3.43
N ARG A 20 -12.81 0.48 2.61
CA ARG A 20 -11.89 1.08 1.61
C ARG A 20 -10.93 2.10 2.23
N VAL A 21 -10.40 1.81 3.42
CA VAL A 21 -9.30 2.58 3.99
C VAL A 21 -7.99 2.08 3.40
N SER A 22 -7.17 2.99 2.90
CA SER A 22 -5.86 2.63 2.32
C SER A 22 -4.88 2.19 3.41
N ILE A 23 -4.15 1.09 3.15
CA ILE A 23 -3.20 0.49 4.09
C ILE A 23 -1.87 0.24 3.40
N VAL A 24 -0.78 0.63 4.06
CA VAL A 24 0.57 0.22 3.69
C VAL A 24 1.06 -0.87 4.63
N VAL A 25 1.51 -1.99 4.09
CA VAL A 25 2.21 -3.03 4.85
C VAL A 25 3.71 -2.78 4.74
N SER A 26 4.34 -2.48 5.86
CA SER A 26 5.78 -2.20 5.92
C SER A 26 6.57 -3.28 6.67
N GLY A 27 7.87 -3.34 6.44
CA GLY A 27 8.75 -4.38 6.98
C GLY A 27 10.04 -4.55 6.17
N GLY A 28 11.07 -5.07 6.85
CA GLY A 28 12.33 -5.47 6.21
C GLY A 28 12.17 -6.61 5.19
N THR A 29 13.28 -7.05 4.62
CA THR A 29 13.30 -8.21 3.72
C THR A 29 12.88 -9.48 4.48
N SER A 30 12.12 -10.35 3.82
CA SER A 30 11.68 -11.65 4.36
C SER A 30 10.80 -11.60 5.63
N THR A 31 10.21 -10.44 5.98
CA THR A 31 9.23 -10.32 7.08
C THR A 31 7.82 -10.77 6.71
N GLY A 32 7.56 -11.10 5.43
CA GLY A 32 6.28 -11.62 4.95
C GLY A 32 5.26 -10.56 4.53
N LYS A 33 5.70 -9.37 4.10
CA LYS A 33 4.82 -8.28 3.64
C LYS A 33 3.78 -8.74 2.62
N THR A 34 4.22 -9.33 1.50
CA THR A 34 3.31 -9.79 0.45
C THR A 34 2.39 -10.90 0.93
N THR A 35 2.84 -11.77 1.84
CA THR A 35 1.99 -12.80 2.47
C THR A 35 0.89 -12.16 3.33
N PHE A 36 1.24 -11.19 4.17
CA PHE A 36 0.29 -10.49 5.01
C PHE A 36 -0.68 -9.64 4.17
N LEU A 37 -0.17 -8.96 3.16
CA LEU A 37 -0.97 -8.22 2.19
C LEU A 37 -2.01 -9.14 1.53
N ASN A 38 -1.59 -10.32 1.04
CA ASN A 38 -2.48 -11.34 0.49
C ASN A 38 -3.53 -11.84 1.49
N ALA A 39 -3.25 -11.85 2.80
CA ALA A 39 -4.25 -12.14 3.81
C ALA A 39 -5.30 -11.03 3.91
N LEU A 40 -4.90 -9.76 3.83
CA LEU A 40 -5.83 -8.62 3.78
C LEU A 40 -6.67 -8.62 2.50
N LEU A 41 -6.09 -9.02 1.35
CA LEU A 41 -6.83 -9.10 0.08
C LEU A 41 -8.04 -10.04 0.15
N LYS A 42 -8.01 -11.06 1.01
CA LYS A 42 -9.14 -11.98 1.23
C LYS A 42 -10.33 -11.32 1.91
N LEU A 43 -10.13 -10.16 2.52
CA LEU A 43 -11.17 -9.40 3.22
C LEU A 43 -11.90 -8.40 2.30
N ILE A 44 -11.40 -8.23 1.06
CA ILE A 44 -12.01 -7.34 0.07
C ILE A 44 -13.32 -7.98 -0.44
N PRO A 45 -14.45 -7.22 -0.51
CA PRO A 45 -15.70 -7.74 -1.04
C PRO A 45 -15.56 -8.28 -2.48
N SER A 46 -16.19 -9.44 -2.75
CA SER A 46 -16.09 -10.11 -4.06
C SER A 46 -16.70 -9.33 -5.23
N SER A 47 -17.55 -8.35 -4.95
CA SER A 47 -18.17 -7.47 -5.96
C SER A 47 -17.23 -6.41 -6.52
N GLU A 48 -16.09 -6.16 -5.87
CA GLU A 48 -15.17 -5.10 -6.27
C GLU A 48 -14.26 -5.52 -7.43
N ARG A 49 -14.04 -4.60 -8.36
CA ARG A 49 -13.06 -4.74 -9.44
C ARG A 49 -11.68 -4.34 -8.96
N ILE A 50 -10.73 -5.26 -9.06
CA ILE A 50 -9.35 -5.05 -8.60
C ILE A 50 -8.41 -5.00 -9.79
N ILE A 51 -7.49 -4.02 -9.78
CA ILE A 51 -6.33 -4.02 -10.66
C ILE A 51 -5.07 -4.11 -9.81
N THR A 52 -4.21 -5.09 -10.09
CA THR A 52 -2.88 -5.19 -9.48
C THR A 52 -1.80 -4.71 -10.45
N ILE A 53 -0.79 -4.01 -9.94
CA ILE A 53 0.40 -3.59 -10.68
C ILE A 53 1.63 -4.12 -9.93
N GLU A 54 2.39 -4.98 -10.58
CA GLU A 54 3.52 -5.69 -9.96
C GLU A 54 4.67 -5.87 -10.97
N ASP A 55 5.89 -6.14 -10.49
CA ASP A 55 7.01 -6.58 -11.32
C ASP A 55 7.04 -8.12 -11.47
N THR A 56 6.71 -8.82 -10.39
CA THR A 56 6.47 -10.27 -10.36
C THR A 56 5.09 -10.54 -9.79
N ARG A 57 4.34 -11.47 -10.38
CA ARG A 57 2.97 -11.79 -9.94
C ARG A 57 2.98 -12.50 -8.58
N GLU A 58 2.80 -11.76 -7.50
CA GLU A 58 2.75 -12.28 -6.13
C GLU A 58 1.39 -12.06 -5.44
N LEU A 59 0.66 -11.01 -5.81
CA LEU A 59 -0.66 -10.71 -5.28
C LEU A 59 -1.70 -11.69 -5.83
N LYS A 60 -2.54 -12.17 -4.93
CA LYS A 60 -3.60 -13.15 -5.16
C LYS A 60 -4.92 -12.66 -4.56
N PRO A 61 -5.50 -11.57 -5.09
CA PRO A 61 -6.87 -11.22 -4.74
C PRO A 61 -7.81 -12.39 -5.08
N VAL A 62 -8.77 -12.65 -4.20
CA VAL A 62 -9.77 -13.73 -4.40
C VAL A 62 -10.99 -13.25 -5.20
N THR A 63 -11.04 -11.96 -5.52
CA THR A 63 -12.12 -11.34 -6.29
C THR A 63 -12.11 -11.85 -7.73
N PRO A 64 -13.24 -12.29 -8.30
CA PRO A 64 -13.30 -12.81 -9.66
C PRO A 64 -13.00 -11.73 -10.72
N ASN A 65 -13.36 -10.47 -10.44
CA ASN A 65 -13.12 -9.34 -11.34
C ASN A 65 -11.74 -8.71 -11.08
N THR A 66 -10.67 -9.46 -11.33
CA THR A 66 -9.29 -9.03 -11.10
C THR A 66 -8.50 -8.99 -12.40
N VAL A 67 -7.79 -7.88 -12.65
CA VAL A 67 -6.81 -7.77 -13.74
C VAL A 67 -5.42 -7.55 -13.14
N ALA A 68 -4.46 -8.37 -13.55
CA ALA A 68 -3.06 -8.23 -13.15
C ALA A 68 -2.25 -7.60 -14.28
N LEU A 69 -1.59 -6.47 -13.97
CA LEU A 69 -0.68 -5.77 -14.86
C LEU A 69 0.75 -5.98 -14.38
N LEU A 70 1.64 -6.39 -15.29
CA LEU A 70 3.04 -6.71 -14.98
C LEU A 70 3.97 -5.74 -15.68
N SER A 71 4.82 -5.08 -14.87
CA SER A 71 5.87 -4.20 -15.35
C SER A 71 7.10 -5.01 -15.77
N SER A 72 7.79 -4.54 -16.81
CA SER A 72 9.04 -5.10 -17.31
C SER A 72 10.06 -3.99 -17.48
N LYS A 73 11.19 -4.11 -16.77
CA LYS A 73 12.31 -3.16 -16.86
C LYS A 73 13.23 -3.40 -18.06
N GLY A 74 12.79 -4.18 -19.05
CA GLY A 74 13.54 -4.50 -20.28
C GLY A 74 14.38 -5.77 -20.21
N ASP A 75 14.63 -6.30 -19.00
CA ASP A 75 15.46 -7.51 -18.82
C ASP A 75 14.67 -8.81 -19.07
N GLN A 76 13.34 -8.72 -19.21
CA GLN A 76 12.42 -9.86 -19.41
C GLN A 76 11.56 -9.74 -20.69
N GLY A 77 11.77 -8.72 -21.53
CA GLY A 77 10.99 -8.54 -22.77
C GLY A 77 11.36 -7.31 -23.61
N LEU A 78 10.87 -7.25 -24.86
CA LEU A 78 11.19 -6.22 -25.87
C LEU A 78 10.66 -4.80 -25.56
N ALA A 79 9.72 -4.66 -24.61
CA ALA A 79 9.10 -3.38 -24.25
C ALA A 79 9.46 -2.95 -22.82
N LYS A 80 9.90 -1.70 -22.67
CA LYS A 80 10.09 -1.03 -21.37
C LYS A 80 8.73 -0.51 -20.91
N VAL A 81 8.06 -1.26 -20.04
CA VAL A 81 6.79 -0.84 -19.43
C VAL A 81 6.99 -0.81 -17.92
N ASP A 82 7.03 0.39 -17.36
CA ASP A 82 7.24 0.59 -15.93
C ASP A 82 5.91 0.66 -15.15
N ALA A 83 6.02 0.67 -13.81
CA ALA A 83 4.85 0.76 -12.93
C ALA A 83 4.05 2.04 -13.15
N GLN A 84 4.71 3.15 -13.50
CA GLN A 84 4.06 4.44 -13.81
C GLN A 84 3.15 4.32 -15.04
N SER A 85 3.65 3.71 -16.13
CA SER A 85 2.88 3.51 -17.36
C SER A 85 1.66 2.62 -17.12
N LEU A 86 1.81 1.55 -16.34
CA LEU A 86 0.70 0.66 -15.98
C LEU A 86 -0.31 1.34 -15.06
N LEU A 87 0.17 2.18 -14.15
CA LEU A 87 -0.67 2.98 -13.28
C LEU A 87 -1.57 3.90 -14.10
N GLU A 88 -1.01 4.66 -15.04
CA GLU A 88 -1.80 5.54 -15.92
C GLU A 88 -2.82 4.76 -16.76
N ALA A 89 -2.43 3.60 -17.30
CA ALA A 89 -3.34 2.74 -18.05
C ALA A 89 -4.50 2.21 -17.17
N SER A 90 -4.20 1.83 -15.93
CA SER A 90 -5.18 1.28 -14.99
C SER A 90 -6.33 2.24 -14.66
N LEU A 91 -6.08 3.55 -14.68
CA LEU A 91 -7.11 4.56 -14.39
C LEU A 91 -8.24 4.56 -15.43
N ARG A 92 -7.96 4.10 -16.66
CA ARG A 92 -8.97 3.96 -17.73
C ARG A 92 -9.75 2.66 -17.65
N MET A 93 -9.33 1.74 -16.79
CA MET A 93 -9.91 0.40 -16.65
C MET A 93 -10.97 0.32 -15.54
N ARG A 94 -11.32 1.48 -14.94
CA ARG A 94 -12.36 1.66 -13.92
C ARG A 94 -12.25 0.66 -12.75
N PRO A 95 -11.10 0.58 -12.04
CA PRO A 95 -11.01 -0.24 -10.84
C PRO A 95 -11.88 0.31 -9.71
N ASP A 96 -12.39 -0.57 -8.84
CA ASP A 96 -12.82 -0.17 -7.49
C ASP A 96 -11.60 0.02 -6.59
N ARG A 97 -10.57 -0.84 -6.76
CA ARG A 97 -9.29 -0.75 -6.07
C ARG A 97 -8.13 -0.90 -7.02
N LEU A 98 -7.15 -0.03 -6.81
CA LEU A 98 -5.86 -0.08 -7.45
C LEU A 98 -4.82 -0.56 -6.44
N LEU A 99 -4.22 -1.72 -6.68
CA LEU A 99 -3.24 -2.32 -5.79
C LEU A 99 -1.89 -2.31 -6.46
N LEU A 100 -0.88 -1.77 -5.78
CA LEU A 100 0.48 -1.77 -6.29
C LEU A 100 1.31 -2.64 -5.36
N GLY A 101 1.95 -3.69 -5.88
CA GLY A 101 2.61 -4.71 -5.06
C GLY A 101 3.64 -4.13 -4.10
N GLU A 102 4.45 -3.19 -4.60
CA GLU A 102 5.43 -2.47 -3.81
C GLU A 102 5.74 -1.10 -4.41
N LEU A 103 5.67 -0.06 -3.59
CA LEU A 103 6.15 1.28 -3.97
C LEU A 103 7.66 1.35 -3.85
N ARG A 104 8.33 1.73 -4.95
CA ARG A 104 9.79 1.76 -5.09
C ARG A 104 10.36 3.08 -5.58
N GLY A 105 9.58 3.96 -6.20
CA GLY A 105 10.12 5.20 -6.77
C GLY A 105 9.09 6.23 -7.23
N ALA A 106 9.32 6.78 -8.42
CA ALA A 106 8.61 7.94 -8.95
C ALA A 106 7.09 7.74 -9.10
N GLU A 107 6.62 6.49 -9.18
CA GLU A 107 5.20 6.15 -9.24
C GLU A 107 4.42 6.52 -7.97
N ALA A 108 5.11 6.75 -6.85
CA ALA A 108 4.49 7.00 -5.56
C ALA A 108 3.51 8.18 -5.56
N PHE A 109 3.87 9.31 -6.16
CA PHE A 109 2.99 10.48 -6.15
C PHE A 109 1.74 10.26 -7.00
N SER A 110 1.91 9.72 -8.22
CA SER A 110 0.81 9.36 -9.11
C SER A 110 -0.14 8.36 -8.44
N PHE A 111 0.41 7.38 -7.73
CA PHE A 111 -0.37 6.40 -6.99
C PHE A 111 -1.18 7.04 -5.87
N LEU A 112 -0.56 7.92 -5.07
CA LEU A 112 -1.26 8.66 -4.02
C LEU A 112 -2.40 9.53 -4.58
N GLN A 113 -2.17 10.22 -5.70
CA GLN A 113 -3.23 10.98 -6.37
C GLN A 113 -4.37 10.08 -6.82
N ALA A 114 -4.08 8.94 -7.45
CA ALA A 114 -5.08 8.00 -7.93
C ALA A 114 -6.00 7.50 -6.81
N ILE A 115 -5.43 7.16 -5.65
CA ILE A 115 -6.19 6.61 -4.52
C ILE A 115 -6.90 7.68 -3.69
N ASN A 116 -6.43 8.93 -3.73
CA ASN A 116 -7.11 10.07 -3.11
C ASN A 116 -8.31 10.57 -3.91
N THR A 117 -8.24 10.53 -5.26
CA THR A 117 -9.21 11.21 -6.14
C THR A 117 -10.33 10.33 -6.67
N GLY A 118 -10.20 9.00 -6.64
CA GLY A 118 -11.23 8.12 -7.20
C GLY A 118 -11.13 6.63 -6.88
N HIS A 119 -10.02 6.17 -6.30
CA HIS A 119 -9.76 4.73 -6.11
C HIS A 119 -9.32 4.42 -4.66
N PRO A 120 -10.15 4.71 -3.65
CA PRO A 120 -9.77 4.53 -2.25
C PRO A 120 -9.59 3.04 -1.91
N GLY A 121 -8.99 2.77 -0.74
CA GLY A 121 -8.89 1.41 -0.22
C GLY A 121 -7.76 0.60 -0.83
N SER A 122 -6.74 1.30 -1.32
CA SER A 122 -5.56 0.66 -1.86
C SER A 122 -4.75 -0.03 -0.78
N LEU A 123 -4.15 -1.17 -1.15
CA LEU A 123 -3.28 -1.95 -0.30
C LEU A 123 -1.95 -2.13 -1.04
N THR A 124 -0.86 -1.73 -0.41
CA THR A 124 0.49 -1.80 -1.01
C THR A 124 1.53 -2.19 0.04
N THR A 125 2.77 -2.42 -0.39
CA THR A 125 3.90 -2.65 0.50
C THR A 125 5.00 -1.61 0.33
N VAL A 126 5.76 -1.40 1.40
CA VAL A 126 6.99 -0.59 1.35
C VAL A 126 8.04 -1.16 2.29
N HIS A 127 9.30 -1.15 1.89
CA HIS A 127 10.39 -1.59 2.76
C HIS A 127 10.72 -0.50 3.80
N ALA A 128 10.46 -0.76 5.08
CA ALA A 128 10.92 0.11 6.16
C ALA A 128 11.07 -0.65 7.48
N ASN A 129 11.81 -0.04 8.41
CA ASN A 129 12.15 -0.62 9.71
C ASN A 129 11.19 -0.17 10.83
N SER A 130 10.26 0.75 10.56
CA SER A 130 9.22 1.21 11.47
C SER A 130 8.10 1.89 10.68
N ALA A 131 6.92 2.06 11.29
CA ALA A 131 5.82 2.75 10.62
C ALA A 131 6.17 4.21 10.30
N ARG A 132 6.92 4.88 11.20
CA ARG A 132 7.47 6.21 10.92
C ARG A 132 8.38 6.20 9.70
N ALA A 133 9.34 5.27 9.65
CA ALA A 133 10.27 5.17 8.52
C ALA A 133 9.55 4.82 7.21
N ALA A 134 8.40 4.15 7.26
CA ALA A 134 7.56 3.90 6.09
C ALA A 134 7.04 5.22 5.49
N TYR A 135 6.50 6.12 6.32
CA TYR A 135 6.08 7.45 5.86
C TYR A 135 7.26 8.28 5.33
N GLU A 136 8.40 8.29 6.02
CA GLU A 136 9.60 8.99 5.55
C GLU A 136 10.04 8.50 4.16
N ARG A 137 10.01 7.17 3.95
CA ARG A 137 10.39 6.58 2.67
C ARG A 137 9.41 6.91 1.55
N LEU A 138 8.10 6.89 1.84
CA LEU A 138 7.09 7.34 0.89
C LEU A 138 7.27 8.83 0.55
N ALA A 139 7.57 9.67 1.53
CA ALA A 139 7.82 11.09 1.30
C ALA A 139 9.04 11.30 0.40
N LEU A 140 10.14 10.58 0.64
CA LEU A 140 11.32 10.60 -0.24
C LEU A 140 10.99 10.18 -1.68
N MET A 141 10.19 9.13 -1.87
CA MET A 141 9.75 8.70 -3.21
C MET A 141 8.93 9.77 -3.93
N VAL A 142 8.02 10.44 -3.20
CA VAL A 142 7.23 11.57 -3.75
C VAL A 142 8.14 12.73 -4.15
N MET A 143 9.12 13.08 -3.31
CA MET A 143 10.10 14.13 -3.61
C MET A 143 10.94 13.79 -4.85
N GLN A 144 11.35 12.53 -5.01
CA GLN A 144 12.07 12.04 -6.18
C GLN A 144 11.24 12.10 -7.47
N GLY A 145 9.91 12.06 -7.37
CA GLY A 145 8.97 12.27 -8.47
C GLY A 145 8.92 13.71 -9.00
N GLY A 146 9.70 14.64 -8.44
CA GLY A 146 9.81 16.02 -8.94
C GLY A 146 8.70 16.96 -8.47
N VAL A 147 7.94 16.56 -7.45
CA VAL A 147 6.86 17.37 -6.88
C VAL A 147 7.42 18.55 -6.09
N LYS A 148 6.92 19.76 -6.35
CA LYS A 148 7.32 21.00 -5.68
C LYS A 148 6.51 21.23 -4.41
N LEU A 149 6.60 20.30 -3.47
CA LEU A 149 6.00 20.42 -2.13
C LEU A 149 7.10 20.32 -1.07
N PHE A 150 6.91 21.03 0.03
CA PHE A 150 7.74 20.86 1.21
C PHE A 150 7.49 19.50 1.85
N ARG A 151 8.51 18.97 2.53
CA ARG A 151 8.44 17.65 3.17
C ARG A 151 7.23 17.53 4.11
N ASP A 152 6.92 18.57 4.87
CA ASP A 152 5.83 18.51 5.84
C ASP A 152 4.45 18.47 5.14
N GLU A 153 4.28 19.16 4.02
CA GLU A 153 3.07 19.07 3.19
C GLU A 153 2.89 17.65 2.62
N ILE A 154 3.99 17.03 2.17
CA ILE A 154 3.97 15.64 1.69
C ILE A 154 3.59 14.68 2.82
N MET A 155 4.14 14.89 4.02
CA MET A 155 3.84 14.06 5.19
C MET A 155 2.37 14.17 5.59
N ASP A 156 1.80 15.37 5.59
CA ASP A 156 0.39 15.57 5.92
C ASP A 156 -0.51 14.95 4.86
N TYR A 157 -0.17 15.11 3.58
CA TYR A 157 -0.87 14.45 2.48
C TYR A 157 -0.82 12.93 2.60
N LEU A 158 0.35 12.34 2.88
CA LEU A 158 0.51 10.90 3.09
C LEU A 158 -0.34 10.37 4.23
N LYS A 159 -0.37 11.07 5.38
CA LYS A 159 -1.17 10.66 6.55
C LYS A 159 -2.67 10.73 6.28
N GLU A 160 -3.11 11.62 5.40
CA GLU A 160 -4.51 11.73 4.99
C GLU A 160 -4.91 10.59 4.05
N VAL A 161 -4.09 10.35 3.03
CA VAL A 161 -4.36 9.40 1.95
C VAL A 161 -4.12 7.95 2.38
N ILE A 162 -3.09 7.70 3.19
CA ILE A 162 -2.70 6.40 3.73
C ILE A 162 -2.72 6.49 5.25
N PRO A 163 -3.90 6.35 5.87
CA PRO A 163 -4.02 6.56 7.30
C PRO A 163 -3.52 5.39 8.14
N ILE A 164 -3.31 4.21 7.54
CA ILE A 164 -2.88 3.01 8.26
C ILE A 164 -1.56 2.49 7.71
N VAL A 165 -0.58 2.29 8.60
CA VAL A 165 0.64 1.53 8.32
C VAL A 165 0.72 0.33 9.27
N VAL A 166 0.82 -0.87 8.70
CA VAL A 166 1.06 -2.11 9.45
C VAL A 166 2.53 -2.46 9.34
N GLN A 167 3.27 -2.39 10.45
CA GLN A 167 4.69 -2.74 10.50
C GLN A 167 4.87 -4.21 10.86
N LEU A 168 5.50 -4.96 9.97
CA LEU A 168 5.94 -6.33 10.23
C LEU A 168 7.39 -6.35 10.69
N SER A 169 7.69 -7.23 11.65
CA SER A 169 9.05 -7.53 12.07
C SER A 169 9.26 -9.03 12.18
N ARG A 170 10.54 -9.42 12.18
CA ARG A 170 10.98 -10.77 12.48
C ARG A 170 11.67 -10.73 13.84
N ARG A 171 11.10 -11.42 14.83
CA ARG A 171 11.69 -11.54 16.17
C ARG A 171 12.66 -12.73 16.22
N ASP A 172 13.32 -12.87 17.36
CA ASP A 172 14.17 -14.01 17.67
C ASP A 172 13.43 -15.34 17.45
N ALA A 173 14.17 -16.37 17.07
CA ALA A 173 13.66 -17.65 16.55
C ALA A 173 12.91 -17.57 15.20
N GLY A 174 12.98 -16.43 14.50
CA GLY A 174 12.50 -16.30 13.13
C GLY A 174 10.99 -16.07 12.98
N ARG A 175 10.26 -15.88 14.08
CA ARG A 175 8.82 -15.62 14.11
C ARG A 175 8.50 -14.26 13.48
N ARG A 176 7.59 -14.25 12.51
CA ARG A 176 7.04 -13.02 11.88
C ARG A 176 5.88 -12.51 12.73
N VAL A 177 5.85 -11.22 13.03
CA VAL A 177 4.81 -10.58 13.83
C VAL A 177 4.44 -9.21 13.26
N VAL A 178 3.21 -8.77 13.52
CA VAL A 178 2.86 -7.36 13.47
C VAL A 178 3.45 -6.70 14.71
N SER A 179 4.38 -5.77 14.52
CA SER A 179 5.06 -5.07 15.62
C SER A 179 4.43 -3.73 15.95
N GLU A 180 3.78 -3.09 14.97
CA GLU A 180 3.09 -1.82 15.14
C GLU A 180 1.95 -1.73 14.13
N ILE A 181 0.81 -1.15 14.53
CA ILE A 181 -0.22 -0.65 13.61
C ILE A 181 -0.36 0.83 13.92
N LYS A 182 0.12 1.67 13.01
CA LYS A 182 0.01 3.13 13.11
C LYS A 182 -1.28 3.55 12.41
N PHE A 183 -2.12 4.31 13.10
CA PHE A 183 -3.33 4.91 12.55
C PHE A 183 -3.32 6.43 12.79
N THR A 184 -3.29 7.22 11.73
CA THR A 184 -3.04 8.67 11.80
C THR A 184 -4.31 9.50 11.97
N LYS A 185 -5.48 8.99 11.56
CA LYS A 185 -6.75 9.72 11.73
C LYS A 185 -7.26 9.72 13.17
N ALA A 186 -6.76 8.84 14.04
CA ALA A 186 -7.01 8.92 15.47
C ALA A 186 -6.28 10.10 16.15
N GLU A 187 -5.18 10.61 15.56
CA GLU A 187 -4.39 11.71 16.13
C GLU A 187 -5.07 13.08 16.03
N ARG A 188 -6.23 13.18 15.34
CA ARG A 188 -7.04 14.39 15.21
C ARG A 188 -8.29 14.40 16.10
N LEU A 189 -8.56 13.31 16.83
CA LEU A 189 -9.72 13.16 17.72
C LEU A 189 -9.36 13.32 19.20
N GLY A 190 -8.15 13.80 19.50
CA GLY A 190 -7.65 14.07 20.86
C GLY A 190 -7.08 15.47 20.97
#